data_AF-A0A934DEN6-F1
#
_entry.id   AF-A0A934DEN6-F1
#
_cell.length_a   1.000
_cell.length_b   1.000
_cell.length_c   1.000
_cell.angle_alpha   90.00
_cell.angle_beta   90.00
_cell.angle_gamma   90.00
#
_symmetry.space_group_name_H-M   'P 1'
#
loop_
_entity.id
_entity.type
_entity.pdbx_description
1 polymer ?
#
loop_
_entity_poly.entity_id
_entity_poly.type
_entity_poly.pdbx_seq_one_letter_code
_entity_poly.pdbx_strand_id
1 'polypeptide(L)'
;RQLQQRHIRIPIVFLTVNKDFDLAVEVMKLGIEDYLVKEEIATLVLPKTILNVIERQKLQEQLTALEISQKRLEAIQELVVQITGELRLPLDGMGTIVNELLTNHGADNLKTYLTIIRDNLQRIEKKIVRLKELKTDKTVQYIKDIRMFDLSDG
;
A
#
# COMPACT_ATOMS: atom_id res chain seq x y z
N ARG A 1 19.00 25.80 2.66
CA ARG A 1 18.80 25.05 3.92
C ARG A 1 17.32 24.92 4.35
N GLN A 2 16.43 25.89 4.11
CA GLN A 2 15.00 25.78 4.50
C GLN A 2 14.16 24.81 3.62
N LEU A 3 14.59 24.51 2.39
CA LEU A 3 13.83 23.64 1.46
C LEU A 3 13.95 22.13 1.78
N GLN A 4 15.09 21.69 2.35
CA GLN A 4 15.29 20.30 2.77
C GLN A 4 14.41 19.88 3.96
N GLN A 5 14.04 20.83 4.83
CA GLN A 5 13.20 20.53 6.01
C GLN A 5 11.75 20.19 5.64
N ARG A 6 11.31 20.50 4.42
CA ARG A 6 9.96 20.14 3.91
C ARG A 6 9.94 18.83 3.11
N HIS A 7 11.04 18.08 3.04
CA HIS A 7 11.19 16.91 2.14
C HIS A 7 10.91 17.22 0.66
N ILE A 8 10.93 18.48 0.25
CA ILE A 8 10.78 18.89 -1.15
C ILE A 8 12.15 18.70 -1.81
N ARG A 9 12.32 17.61 -2.58
CA ARG A 9 13.45 17.47 -3.49
C ARG A 9 13.19 18.40 -4.69
N ILE A 10 13.96 19.48 -4.77
CA ILE A 10 13.93 20.34 -5.96
C ILE A 10 15.05 19.86 -6.87
N PRO A 11 14.75 19.45 -8.11
CA PRO A 11 15.78 19.10 -9.06
C PRO A 11 16.57 20.36 -9.42
N ILE A 12 17.89 20.27 -9.32
CA ILE A 12 18.79 21.37 -9.65
C ILE A 12 19.55 20.98 -10.91
N VAL A 13 19.56 21.87 -11.89
CA VAL A 13 20.45 21.79 -13.06
C VAL A 13 21.48 22.90 -12.91
N PHE A 14 22.75 22.54 -12.89
CA PHE A 14 23.85 23.49 -12.75
C PHE A 14 24.25 24.02 -14.12
N LEU A 15 24.31 25.34 -14.25
CA LEU A 15 24.66 25.99 -15.51
C LEU A 15 25.94 26.81 -15.35
N THR A 16 26.92 26.56 -16.21
CA THR A 16 28.24 27.22 -16.10
C THR A 16 28.87 27.54 -17.44
N VAL A 17 29.73 28.54 -17.47
CA VAL A 17 30.56 28.87 -18.65
C VAL A 17 31.87 28.07 -18.65
N ASN A 18 32.23 27.49 -17.50
CA ASN A 18 33.43 26.68 -17.33
C ASN A 18 33.20 25.28 -17.92
N LYS A 19 34.15 24.75 -18.70
CA LYS A 19 34.12 23.38 -19.26
C LYS A 19 34.88 22.38 -18.39
N ASP A 20 35.24 22.80 -17.18
CA ASP A 20 35.95 21.96 -16.23
C ASP A 20 35.10 20.76 -15.81
N PHE A 21 35.56 19.59 -16.22
CA PHE A 21 34.95 18.31 -15.95
C PHE A 21 35.08 17.91 -14.48
N ASP A 22 36.16 18.30 -13.80
CA ASP A 22 36.37 17.97 -12.39
C ASP A 22 35.32 18.68 -11.53
N LEU A 23 35.01 19.94 -11.87
CA LEU A 23 33.91 20.69 -11.25
C LEU A 23 32.54 20.02 -11.51
N ALA A 24 32.28 19.54 -12.73
CA ALA A 24 31.04 18.83 -13.04
C ALA A 24 30.87 17.59 -12.16
N VAL A 25 31.93 16.80 -12.00
CA VAL A 25 31.94 15.59 -11.17
C VAL A 25 31.70 15.91 -9.70
N GLU A 26 32.36 16.94 -9.15
CA GLU A 26 32.11 17.38 -7.77
C GLU A 26 30.67 17.81 -7.56
N VAL A 27 30.11 18.56 -8.50
CA VAL A 27 28.75 19.06 -8.43
C VAL A 27 27.73 17.92 -8.54
N MET A 28 27.96 16.91 -9.39
CA MET A 28 27.10 15.71 -9.47
C MET A 28 27.11 14.92 -8.16
N LYS A 29 28.25 14.81 -7.48
CA LYS A 29 28.36 14.14 -6.15
C LYS A 29 27.51 14.83 -5.08
N LEU A 30 27.16 16.10 -5.25
CA LEU A 30 26.28 16.85 -4.34
C LEU A 30 24.78 16.58 -4.59
N GLY A 31 24.43 15.69 -5.53
CA GLY A 31 23.05 15.31 -5.83
C GLY A 31 22.33 16.31 -6.75
N ILE A 32 23.08 17.03 -7.58
CA ILE A 32 22.53 17.83 -8.67
C ILE A 32 22.15 16.90 -9.82
N GLU A 33 21.03 17.18 -10.47
CA GLU A 33 20.44 16.29 -11.49
C GLU A 33 21.15 16.37 -12.83
N ASP A 34 21.64 17.55 -13.21
CA ASP A 34 22.39 17.71 -14.45
C ASP A 34 23.36 18.91 -14.40
N TYR A 35 24.34 18.91 -15.30
CA TYR A 35 25.33 19.96 -15.50
C TYR A 35 25.35 20.37 -16.97
N LEU A 36 25.19 21.66 -17.24
CA LEU A 36 25.15 22.20 -18.60
C LEU A 36 26.15 23.33 -18.79
N VAL A 37 26.85 23.31 -19.92
CA VAL A 37 27.72 24.42 -20.32
C VAL A 37 26.91 25.48 -21.05
N LYS A 38 27.12 26.75 -20.73
CA LYS A 38 26.29 27.88 -21.15
C LYS A 38 26.24 28.07 -22.66
N GLU A 39 27.30 27.67 -23.36
CA GLU A 39 27.41 27.67 -24.82
C GLU A 39 26.48 26.63 -25.47
N GLU A 40 26.13 25.55 -24.75
CA GLU A 40 25.24 24.50 -25.21
C GLU A 40 23.76 24.90 -25.10
N ILE A 41 23.43 25.95 -24.34
CA ILE A 41 22.06 26.46 -24.19
C ILE A 41 21.49 27.02 -25.50
N ALA A 42 22.36 27.48 -26.41
CA ALA A 42 21.93 27.95 -27.74
C ALA A 42 21.30 26.83 -28.58
N THR A 43 21.42 25.58 -28.15
CA THR A 43 20.85 24.39 -28.79
C THR A 43 19.63 23.86 -28.02
N LEU A 44 18.87 22.93 -28.60
CA LEU A 44 17.73 22.23 -27.97
C LEU A 44 18.08 21.41 -26.71
N VAL A 45 19.33 21.47 -26.25
CA VAL A 45 19.86 20.73 -25.09
C VAL A 45 19.21 21.17 -23.79
N LEU A 46 19.07 22.47 -23.51
CA LEU A 46 18.49 22.94 -22.25
C LEU A 46 17.01 22.50 -22.06
N PRO A 47 16.10 22.68 -23.04
CA PRO A 47 14.74 22.14 -22.94
C PRO A 47 14.71 20.62 -22.70
N LYS A 48 15.59 19.86 -23.38
CA LYS A 48 15.67 18.40 -23.22
C LYS A 48 16.15 18.00 -21.83
N THR A 49 17.16 18.65 -21.29
CA THR A 49 17.65 18.43 -19.92
C THR A 49 16.55 18.71 -18.90
N ILE A 50 15.83 19.83 -19.02
CA ILE A 50 14.73 20.16 -18.10
C ILE A 50 13.65 19.07 -18.14
N LEU A 51 13.24 18.62 -19.33
CA LEU A 51 12.23 17.56 -19.48
C LEU A 51 12.70 16.24 -18.83
N ASN A 52 13.94 15.83 -19.10
CA ASN A 52 14.50 14.59 -18.54
C ASN A 52 14.54 14.61 -17.01
N VAL A 53 14.92 15.75 -16.43
CA VAL A 53 15.03 15.93 -14.99
C VAL A 53 13.65 15.88 -14.32
N ILE A 54 12.64 16.52 -14.93
CA ILE A 54 11.25 16.45 -14.46
C ILE A 54 10.72 15.01 -14.54
N GLU A 55 10.98 14.31 -15.65
CA GLU A 55 10.53 12.92 -15.84
C GLU A 55 11.17 11.97 -14.82
N ARG A 56 12.48 12.10 -14.58
CA ARG A 56 13.19 11.33 -13.55
C ARG A 56 12.63 11.58 -12.16
N GLN A 57 12.37 12.83 -11.79
CA GLN A 57 11.77 13.15 -10.51
C GLN A 57 10.40 12.47 -10.36
N LYS A 58 9.55 12.56 -11.38
CA LYS A 58 8.22 11.93 -11.38
C LYS A 58 8.31 10.41 -11.22
N LEU A 59 9.25 9.76 -11.91
CA LEU A 59 9.47 8.33 -11.78
C LEU A 59 9.95 7.95 -10.38
N GLN A 60 10.86 8.72 -9.79
CA GLN A 60 11.33 8.48 -8.41
C GLN A 60 10.20 8.64 -7.38
N GLU A 61 9.34 9.66 -7.55
CA GLU A 61 8.17 9.86 -6.69
C GLU A 61 7.18 8.69 -6.81
N GLN A 62 6.92 8.21 -8.03
CA GLN A 62 6.08 7.04 -8.27
C GLN A 62 6.65 5.77 -7.64
N LEU A 63 7.96 5.52 -7.78
CA LEU A 63 8.63 4.38 -7.16
C LEU A 63 8.53 4.45 -5.64
N THR A 64 8.82 5.61 -5.05
CA THR A 64 8.73 5.82 -3.60
C THR A 64 7.31 5.58 -3.10
N ALA A 65 6.30 6.09 -3.80
CA ALA A 65 4.90 5.87 -3.45
C ALA A 65 4.49 4.38 -3.55
N LEU A 66 4.99 3.68 -4.57
CA LEU A 66 4.76 2.25 -4.75
C LEU A 66 5.42 1.42 -3.64
N GLU A 67 6.67 1.72 -3.29
CA GLU A 67 7.40 1.08 -2.19
C GLU A 67 6.68 1.27 -0.84
N ILE A 68 6.18 2.49 -0.57
CA ILE A 68 5.39 2.77 0.64
C ILE A 68 4.09 1.96 0.64
N SER A 69 3.39 1.94 -0.49
CA SER A 69 2.14 1.17 -0.64
C SER A 69 2.38 -0.33 -0.46
N GLN A 70 3.46 -0.87 -1.03
CA GLN A 70 3.84 -2.28 -0.89
C GLN A 70 4.15 -2.63 0.56
N LYS A 71 5.02 -1.87 1.24
CA LYS A 71 5.33 -2.09 2.66
C LYS A 71 4.09 -2.04 3.55
N ARG A 72 3.16 -1.12 3.24
CA ARG A 72 1.88 -1.04 3.94
C ARG A 72 1.03 -2.29 3.72
N LEU A 73 0.97 -2.79 2.49
CA LEU A 73 0.23 -4.02 2.17
C LEU A 73 0.84 -5.23 2.88
N GLU A 74 2.16 -5.36 2.88
CA GLU A 74 2.89 -6.43 3.59
C GLU A 74 2.56 -6.43 5.09
N ALA A 75 2.62 -5.27 5.74
CA ALA A 75 2.26 -5.13 7.16
C ALA A 75 0.78 -5.47 7.44
N ILE A 76 -0.12 -5.08 6.53
CA ILE A 76 -1.55 -5.45 6.63
C ILE A 76 -1.73 -6.96 6.49
N GLN A 77 -1.07 -7.59 5.52
CA GLN A 77 -1.16 -9.03 5.29
C GLN A 77 -0.66 -9.83 6.48
N GLU A 78 0.47 -9.45 7.08
CA GLU A 78 1.00 -10.09 8.29
C GLU A 78 0.00 -10.02 9.44
N LEU A 79 -0.54 -8.82 9.71
CA LEU A 79 -1.54 -8.60 10.74
C LEU A 79 -2.84 -9.37 10.48
N VAL A 80 -3.31 -9.42 9.23
CA VAL A 80 -4.49 -10.17 8.83
C VAL A 80 -4.28 -11.67 9.06
N VAL A 81 -3.14 -12.23 8.65
CA VAL A 81 -2.83 -13.66 8.85
C VAL A 81 -2.88 -14.02 10.33
N GLN A 82 -2.32 -13.17 11.20
CA GLN A 82 -2.34 -13.37 12.64
C GLN A 82 -3.77 -13.35 13.20
N ILE A 83 -4.51 -12.24 12.98
CA ILE A 83 -5.87 -12.06 13.52
C ILE A 83 -6.80 -13.18 13.04
N THR A 84 -6.72 -13.55 11.77
CA THR A 84 -7.57 -14.60 11.21
C THR A 84 -7.22 -15.99 11.75
N GLY A 85 -5.96 -16.24 12.12
CA GLY A 85 -5.58 -17.44 12.88
C GLY A 85 -6.21 -17.47 14.27
N GLU A 86 -6.10 -16.35 15.00
CA GLU A 86 -6.67 -16.21 16.34
C GLU A 86 -8.19 -16.32 16.36
N LEU A 87 -8.88 -15.77 15.36
CA LEU A 87 -10.34 -15.86 15.22
C LEU A 87 -10.82 -17.26 14.82
N ARG A 88 -9.99 -18.04 14.10
CA ARG A 88 -10.36 -19.39 13.67
C ARG A 88 -10.58 -20.31 14.87
N LEU A 89 -9.72 -20.24 15.88
CA LEU A 89 -9.80 -21.08 17.08
C LEU A 89 -11.16 -21.01 17.80
N PRO A 90 -11.67 -19.83 18.21
CA PRO A 90 -12.97 -19.73 18.85
C PRO A 90 -14.13 -20.04 17.88
N LEU A 91 -13.99 -19.76 16.58
CA LEU A 91 -15.03 -20.11 15.59
C LEU A 91 -15.17 -21.63 15.41
N ASP A 92 -14.07 -22.37 15.30
CA ASP A 92 -14.07 -23.83 15.22
C ASP A 92 -14.67 -24.43 16.52
N GLY A 93 -14.33 -23.86 17.68
CA GLY A 93 -14.92 -24.24 18.96
C GLY A 93 -16.43 -24.01 19.03
N MET A 94 -16.89 -22.83 18.63
CA MET A 94 -18.33 -22.50 18.54
C MET A 94 -19.05 -23.43 17.56
N GLY A 95 -18.46 -23.70 16.38
CA GLY A 95 -19.03 -24.60 15.40
C GLY A 95 -19.17 -26.03 15.92
N THR A 96 -18.16 -26.52 16.64
CA THR A 96 -18.19 -27.84 17.27
C THR A 96 -19.34 -27.96 18.28
N ILE A 97 -19.45 -27.00 19.20
CA ILE A 97 -20.51 -26.96 20.22
C ILE A 97 -21.90 -26.88 19.58
N VAL A 98 -22.07 -26.01 18.58
CA VAL A 98 -23.36 -25.84 17.89
C VAL A 98 -23.76 -27.12 17.16
N ASN A 99 -22.82 -27.81 16.53
CA ASN A 99 -23.08 -29.09 15.89
C ASN A 99 -23.47 -30.17 16.89
N GLU A 100 -22.80 -30.25 18.04
CA GLU A 100 -23.14 -31.20 19.11
C GLU A 100 -24.54 -30.93 19.69
N LEU A 101 -24.89 -29.66 19.91
CA LEU A 101 -26.23 -29.28 20.36
C LEU A 101 -27.31 -29.61 19.33
N LEU A 102 -27.03 -29.43 18.03
CA LEU A 102 -27.94 -29.82 16.94
C LEU A 102 -28.17 -31.32 16.87
N THR A 103 -27.17 -32.14 17.19
CA THR A 103 -27.31 -33.61 17.20
C THR A 103 -28.00 -34.12 18.47
N ASN A 104 -27.79 -33.46 19.61
CA ASN A 104 -28.22 -33.97 20.91
C ASN A 104 -29.54 -33.37 21.43
N HIS A 105 -30.02 -32.23 20.89
CA HIS A 105 -31.24 -31.57 21.38
C HIS A 105 -32.38 -31.57 20.34
N GLY A 106 -33.52 -32.17 20.70
CA GLY A 106 -34.69 -32.39 19.85
C GLY A 106 -35.83 -31.36 19.94
N ALA A 107 -35.65 -30.22 20.62
CA ALA A 107 -36.69 -29.20 20.70
C ALA A 107 -36.69 -28.31 19.44
N ASP A 108 -37.81 -28.29 18.70
CA ASP A 108 -37.94 -27.62 17.40
C ASP A 108 -37.61 -26.12 17.43
N ASN A 109 -37.92 -25.44 18.54
CA ASN A 109 -37.61 -24.03 18.73
C ASN A 109 -36.09 -23.78 18.81
N LEU A 110 -35.35 -24.60 19.57
CA LEU A 110 -33.90 -24.45 19.73
C LEU A 110 -33.14 -24.79 18.44
N LYS A 111 -33.63 -25.77 17.68
CA LYS A 111 -33.06 -26.18 16.39
C LYS A 111 -33.01 -25.03 15.38
N THR A 112 -34.04 -24.18 15.37
CA THR A 112 -34.10 -22.99 14.50
C THR A 112 -32.99 -22.00 14.85
N TYR A 113 -32.80 -21.66 16.13
CA TYR A 113 -31.75 -20.76 16.57
C TYR A 113 -30.34 -21.32 16.32
N LEU A 114 -30.11 -22.60 16.65
CA LEU A 114 -28.84 -23.27 16.41
C LEU A 114 -28.47 -23.31 14.91
N THR A 115 -29.48 -23.49 14.04
CA THR A 115 -29.30 -23.42 12.59
C THR A 115 -28.84 -22.03 12.15
N ILE A 116 -29.49 -20.97 12.65
CA ILE A 116 -29.09 -19.58 12.36
C ILE A 116 -27.66 -19.30 12.83
N ILE A 117 -27.29 -19.77 14.03
CA ILE A 117 -25.93 -19.58 14.56
C ILE A 117 -24.91 -20.30 13.67
N ARG A 118 -25.15 -21.56 13.31
CA ARG A 118 -24.28 -22.33 12.42
C ARG A 118 -24.08 -21.62 11.07
N ASP A 119 -25.16 -21.15 10.46
CA ASP A 119 -25.10 -20.49 9.15
C ASP A 119 -24.33 -19.16 9.24
N ASN A 120 -24.47 -18.42 10.35
CA ASN A 120 -23.68 -17.22 10.62
C ASN A 120 -22.19 -17.54 10.84
N LEU A 121 -21.85 -18.60 11.58
CA LEU A 121 -20.46 -19.03 11.77
C LEU A 121 -19.80 -19.36 10.42
N GLN A 122 -20.49 -20.15 9.58
CA GLN A 122 -20.03 -20.44 8.21
C GLN A 122 -19.86 -19.18 7.36
N ARG A 123 -20.75 -18.19 7.52
CA ARG A 123 -20.64 -16.91 6.82
C ARG A 123 -19.43 -16.09 7.29
N ILE A 124 -19.12 -16.12 8.58
CA ILE A 124 -17.94 -15.46 9.15
C ILE A 124 -16.66 -16.14 8.65
N GLU A 125 -16.58 -17.47 8.68
CA GLU A 125 -15.44 -18.22 8.15
C GLU A 125 -15.16 -17.87 6.68
N LYS A 126 -16.19 -17.84 5.84
CA LYS A 126 -16.05 -17.41 4.43
C LYS A 126 -15.49 -15.99 4.29
N LYS A 127 -15.92 -15.06 5.14
CA LYS A 127 -15.40 -13.67 5.15
C LYS A 127 -13.95 -13.62 5.62
N ILE A 128 -13.57 -14.43 6.61
CA ILE A 128 -12.20 -14.55 7.11
C ILE A 128 -11.25 -15.07 6.02
N VAL A 129 -11.69 -16.07 5.24
CA VAL A 129 -10.90 -16.58 4.10
C VAL A 129 -10.65 -15.47 3.08
N ARG A 130 -11.69 -14.74 2.66
CA ARG A 130 -11.53 -13.61 1.74
C ARG A 130 -10.63 -12.50 2.28
N LEU A 131 -10.69 -12.26 3.59
CA LEU A 131 -9.80 -11.28 4.23
C LEU A 131 -8.33 -11.70 4.11
N LYS A 132 -8.00 -12.99 4.22
CA LYS A 132 -6.63 -13.50 4.01
C LYS A 132 -6.14 -13.33 2.57
N GLU A 133 -7.05 -13.34 1.60
CA GLU A 133 -6.73 -13.22 0.18
C GLU A 133 -6.67 -11.76 -0.30
N LEU A 134 -6.64 -10.79 0.62
CA LEU A 134 -6.60 -9.37 0.32
C LEU A 134 -5.33 -9.00 -0.49
N LYS A 135 -5.56 -8.54 -1.73
CA LYS A 135 -4.50 -8.13 -2.67
C LYS A 135 -4.25 -6.62 -2.69
N THR A 136 -5.16 -5.83 -2.12
CA THR A 136 -5.07 -4.36 -2.14
C THR A 136 -5.47 -3.78 -0.80
N ASP A 137 -4.91 -2.62 -0.45
CA ASP A 137 -5.28 -1.86 0.75
C ASP A 137 -6.46 -0.91 0.48
N LYS A 138 -7.20 -1.12 -0.62
CA LYS A 138 -8.36 -0.31 -0.99
C LYS A 138 -9.43 -0.42 0.07
N THR A 139 -10.03 0.72 0.38
CA THR A 139 -11.14 0.80 1.32
C THR A 139 -12.35 1.46 0.70
N VAL A 140 -13.53 0.92 0.97
CA VAL A 140 -14.82 1.49 0.59
C VAL A 140 -15.48 2.16 1.79
N GLN A 141 -16.31 3.18 1.53
CA GLN A 141 -17.12 3.79 2.56
C GLN A 141 -18.20 2.80 3.00
N TYR A 142 -18.28 2.53 4.31
CA TYR A 142 -19.26 1.58 4.85
C TYR A 142 -20.39 2.32 5.54
N ILE A 143 -20.09 3.09 6.60
CA ILE A 143 -21.08 3.87 7.36
C ILE A 143 -20.43 5.17 7.84
N LYS A 144 -21.03 6.32 7.52
CA LYS A 144 -20.50 7.66 7.87
C LYS A 144 -19.03 7.79 7.46
N ASP A 145 -18.14 8.08 8.41
CA ASP A 145 -16.70 8.26 8.21
C ASP A 145 -15.91 6.95 8.34
N ILE A 146 -16.58 5.81 8.54
CA ILE A 146 -15.93 4.51 8.65
C ILE A 146 -15.70 3.93 7.26
N ARG A 147 -14.43 3.65 6.96
CA ARG A 147 -14.00 2.93 5.77
C ARG A 147 -13.60 1.51 6.13
N MET A 148 -13.96 0.54 5.28
CA MET A 148 -13.62 -0.87 5.44
C MET A 148 -12.84 -1.38 4.23
N PHE A 149 -12.01 -2.40 4.43
CA PHE A 149 -11.33 -3.07 3.32
C PHE A 149 -12.34 -3.61 2.32
N ASP A 150 -12.05 -3.37 1.05
CA ASP A 150 -12.86 -3.92 -0.03
C ASP A 150 -12.52 -5.40 -0.24
N LEU A 151 -13.49 -6.28 0.08
CA LEU A 151 -13.37 -7.73 -0.09
C LEU A 151 -14.04 -8.23 -1.38
N SER A 152 -14.32 -7.33 -2.32
CA SER A 152 -14.96 -7.67 -3.60
C SER A 152 -13.98 -8.24 -4.63
N ASP A 153 -12.68 -7.89 -4.51
CA ASP A 153 -11.60 -8.24 -5.44
C ASP A 153 -10.87 -9.57 -5.08
N GLY A 154 -11.51 -10.44 -4.28
CA GLY A 154 -10.99 -11.74 -3.82
C GLY A 154 -11.75 -12.92 -4.38
#